data_AF-A0A7J2JSN6-F1
#
_entry.id   AF-A0A7J2JSN6-F1
#
_cell.length_a   1.000
_cell.length_b   1.000
_cell.length_c   1.000
_cell.angle_alpha   90.00
_cell.angle_beta   90.00
_cell.angle_gamma   90.00
#
_symmetry.space_group_name_H-M   'P 1'
#
loop_
_entity.id
_entity.type
_entity.pdbx_description
1 polymer ?
#
loop_
_entity_poly.entity_id
_entity_poly.type
_entity_poly.pdbx_seq_one_letter_code
_entity_poly.pdbx_strand_id
1 'polypeptide(L)'
;MGSLVDHVRSCLEQSELKFVEPEEGTFLVVFGLDEYAVRVFLVIDEERSRVEIYANTDPPTPVKGFERWLLEQNPGLSHVKYGCDPAGDLLISGEVWGDSINPDRLSSLIIFSATLARDFRERSHAESKSS
;
A
#
# COMPACT_ATOMS: atom_id res chain seq x y z
N MET A 1 18.42 -3.95 21.98
CA MET A 1 17.14 -3.55 21.38
C MET A 1 17.43 -3.38 19.90
N GLY A 2 16.79 -4.16 19.03
CA GLY A 2 16.99 -4.06 17.58
C GLY A 2 16.43 -2.73 17.05
N SER A 3 16.87 -2.34 15.86
CA SER A 3 16.29 -1.20 15.13
C SER A 3 14.83 -1.49 14.77
N LEU A 4 14.04 -0.45 14.48
CA LEU A 4 12.67 -0.66 14.00
C LEU A 4 12.69 -1.40 12.65
N VAL A 5 13.73 -1.14 11.85
CA VAL A 5 14.00 -1.85 10.59
C VAL A 5 14.14 -3.35 10.81
N ASP A 6 14.94 -3.78 11.78
CA ASP A 6 15.13 -5.21 12.07
C ASP A 6 13.85 -5.86 12.56
N HIS A 7 13.05 -5.14 13.36
CA HIS A 7 11.76 -5.64 13.84
C HIS A 7 10.77 -5.84 12.69
N VAL A 8 10.65 -4.86 11.78
CA VAL A 8 9.79 -4.97 10.61
C VAL A 8 10.28 -6.08 9.67
N ARG A 9 11.59 -6.18 9.42
CA ARG A 9 12.18 -7.26 8.62
C ARG A 9 11.81 -8.62 9.20
N SER A 10 12.01 -8.80 10.51
CA SER A 10 11.64 -10.03 11.20
C SER A 10 10.14 -10.34 11.10
N CYS A 11 9.28 -9.32 11.17
CA CYS A 11 7.84 -9.50 11.00
C CYS A 11 7.48 -9.91 9.57
N LEU A 12 8.15 -9.35 8.55
CA LEU A 12 7.94 -9.72 7.15
C LEU A 12 8.47 -11.12 6.84
N GLU A 13 9.60 -11.53 7.42
CA GLU A 13 10.13 -12.90 7.31
C GLU A 13 9.22 -13.95 7.97
N GLN A 14 8.46 -13.56 8.99
CA GLN A 14 7.43 -14.40 9.60
C GLN A 14 6.13 -14.45 8.79
N SER A 15 5.97 -13.52 7.84
CA SER A 15 4.85 -13.56 6.90
C SER A 15 5.16 -14.49 5.72
N GLU A 16 4.12 -15.02 5.08
CA GLU A 16 4.27 -15.79 3.84
C GLU A 16 4.49 -14.88 2.60
N LEU A 17 4.64 -13.57 2.79
CA LEU A 17 4.77 -12.60 1.71
C LEU A 17 6.21 -12.53 1.21
N LYS A 18 6.38 -12.57 -0.11
CA LYS A 18 7.67 -12.30 -0.74
C LYS A 18 7.90 -10.80 -0.79
N PHE A 19 9.02 -10.35 -0.24
CA PHE A 19 9.42 -8.96 -0.25
C PHE A 19 10.87 -8.81 -0.73
N VAL A 20 11.21 -7.60 -1.14
CA VAL A 20 12.59 -7.15 -1.38
C VAL A 20 12.86 -5.89 -0.57
N GLU A 21 14.12 -5.57 -0.34
CA GLU A 21 14.55 -4.35 0.36
C GLU A 21 15.35 -3.49 -0.65
N PRO A 22 14.70 -2.57 -1.40
CA PRO A 22 15.37 -1.77 -2.42
C PRO A 22 16.46 -0.85 -1.85
N GLU A 23 16.25 -0.39 -0.62
CA GLU A 23 17.15 0.44 0.17
C GLU A 23 16.89 0.16 1.66
N GLU A 24 17.86 0.46 2.51
CA GLU A 24 17.75 0.22 3.96
C GLU A 24 16.54 0.95 4.54
N GLY A 25 15.67 0.21 5.23
CA GLY A 25 14.45 0.77 5.83
C GLY A 25 13.26 0.91 4.87
N THR A 26 13.41 0.49 3.61
CA THR A 26 12.29 0.41 2.66
C THR A 26 12.09 -1.03 2.21
N PHE A 27 10.89 -1.56 2.42
CA PHE A 27 10.50 -2.90 1.97
C PHE A 27 9.45 -2.80 0.86
N LEU A 28 9.56 -3.67 -0.14
CA LEU A 28 8.65 -3.72 -1.28
C LEU A 28 8.07 -5.12 -1.43
N VAL A 29 6.74 -5.20 -1.41
CA VAL A 29 5.96 -6.39 -1.75
C VAL A 29 5.31 -6.17 -3.11
N VAL A 30 5.48 -7.13 -4.02
CA VAL A 30 4.93 -7.07 -5.37
C VAL A 30 3.94 -8.21 -5.57
N PHE A 31 2.70 -7.84 -5.90
CA PHE A 31 1.65 -8.76 -6.29
C PHE A 31 1.48 -8.70 -7.81
N GLY A 32 2.03 -9.70 -8.51
CA GLY A 32 1.82 -9.84 -9.95
C GLY A 32 0.41 -10.37 -10.25
N LEU A 33 -0.32 -9.66 -11.11
CA LEU A 33 -1.61 -10.06 -11.66
C LEU A 33 -1.46 -10.23 -13.18
N ASP A 34 -2.50 -10.72 -13.85
CA ASP A 34 -2.43 -11.09 -15.28
C ASP A 34 -1.98 -9.92 -16.18
N GLU A 35 -2.56 -8.72 -15.98
CA GLU A 35 -2.35 -7.56 -16.87
C GLU A 35 -1.55 -6.41 -16.21
N TYR A 36 -1.27 -6.50 -14.92
CA TYR A 36 -0.58 -5.45 -14.15
C TYR A 36 -0.02 -6.00 -12.85
N ALA A 37 0.77 -5.22 -12.12
CA ALA A 37 1.19 -5.54 -10.77
C ALA A 37 0.67 -4.52 -9.77
N VAL A 38 0.51 -4.93 -8.51
CA VAL A 38 0.34 -4.02 -7.37
C VAL A 38 1.61 -4.02 -6.56
N ARG A 39 2.15 -2.84 -6.30
CA ARG A 39 3.37 -2.64 -5.51
C ARG A 39 2.97 -2.01 -4.18
N VAL A 40 3.42 -2.62 -3.09
CA VAL A 40 3.21 -2.11 -1.73
C VAL A 40 4.56 -1.83 -1.10
N PHE A 41 4.83 -0.58 -0.82
CA PHE A 41 6.02 -0.11 -0.11
C PHE A 41 5.71 0.04 1.37
N LEU A 42 6.66 -0.38 2.19
CA LEU A 42 6.72 -0.07 3.61
C LEU A 42 7.98 0.78 3.82
N VAL A 43 7.81 2.01 4.25
CA VAL A 43 8.90 2.97 4.49
C VAL A 43 8.99 3.22 5.98
N ILE A 44 10.15 2.96 6.55
CA ILE A 44 10.37 3.04 7.99
C ILE A 44 10.89 4.41 8.37
N ASP A 45 10.19 5.05 9.30
CA ASP A 45 10.58 6.29 9.94
C ASP A 45 10.96 5.97 11.40
N GLU A 46 12.25 5.69 11.60
CA GLU A 46 12.79 5.33 12.92
C GLU A 46 12.67 6.48 13.92
N GLU A 47 12.85 7.73 13.47
CA GLU A 47 12.77 8.91 14.34
C GLU A 47 11.37 9.05 14.95
N ARG A 48 10.33 8.75 14.18
CA ARG A 48 8.94 8.82 14.62
C ARG A 48 8.37 7.48 15.09
N SER A 49 9.17 6.41 15.06
CA SER A 49 8.75 5.05 15.39
C SER A 49 7.47 4.64 14.66
N ARG A 50 7.47 4.79 13.33
CA ARG A 50 6.32 4.42 12.48
C ARG A 50 6.75 3.79 11.17
N VAL A 51 5.81 3.07 10.58
CA VAL A 51 5.93 2.50 9.23
C VAL A 51 4.85 3.15 8.38
N GLU A 52 5.28 3.87 7.35
CA GLU A 52 4.40 4.39 6.31
C GLU A 52 4.18 3.29 5.26
N ILE A 53 2.96 3.14 4.80
CA ILE A 53 2.60 2.16 3.77
C ILE A 53 2.06 2.90 2.57
N TYR A 54 2.62 2.59 1.41
CA TYR A 54 2.19 3.12 0.13
C TYR A 54 1.84 1.99 -0.82
N ALA A 55 0.71 2.06 -1.53
CA ALA A 55 0.42 1.12 -2.60
C ALA A 55 -0.01 1.81 -3.88
N ASN A 56 0.49 1.29 -5.01
CA ASN A 56 0.14 1.73 -6.35
C ASN A 56 0.13 0.54 -7.31
N THR A 57 -0.31 0.79 -8.55
CA THR A 57 -0.28 -0.20 -9.62
C THR A 57 0.85 0.07 -10.59
N ASP A 58 1.28 -0.98 -11.28
CA ASP A 58 2.21 -0.89 -12.40
C ASP A 58 1.63 -1.61 -13.63
N PRO A 59 1.25 -0.87 -14.69
CA PRO A 59 1.40 0.58 -14.85
C PRO A 59 0.49 1.40 -13.91
N PRO A 60 0.82 2.68 -13.64
CA PRO A 60 0.01 3.56 -12.79
C PRO A 60 -1.45 3.68 -13.26
N THR A 61 -2.35 3.96 -12.30
CA THR A 61 -3.79 4.13 -12.57
C THR A 61 -4.19 5.57 -12.33
N PRO A 62 -4.61 6.31 -13.36
CA PRO A 62 -5.08 7.67 -13.18
C PRO A 62 -6.34 7.72 -12.29
N VAL A 63 -6.42 8.70 -11.38
CA VAL A 63 -7.62 8.93 -10.57
C VAL A 63 -8.67 9.80 -11.27
N LYS A 64 -8.34 10.33 -12.45
CA LYS A 64 -9.16 11.30 -13.17
C LYS A 64 -10.59 10.79 -13.36
N GLY A 65 -11.56 11.56 -12.87
CA GLY A 65 -12.99 11.20 -12.92
C GLY A 65 -13.49 10.40 -11.70
N PHE A 66 -12.61 9.97 -10.81
CA PHE A 66 -12.94 9.25 -9.58
C PHE A 66 -12.71 10.06 -8.30
N GLU A 67 -12.33 11.34 -8.40
CA GLU A 67 -11.93 12.17 -7.24
C GLU A 67 -13.02 12.20 -6.16
N ARG A 68 -14.27 12.42 -6.59
CA ARG A 68 -15.43 12.39 -5.69
C ARG A 68 -15.64 11.02 -5.06
N TRP A 69 -15.53 9.96 -5.84
CA TRP A 69 -15.70 8.59 -5.35
C TRP A 69 -14.66 8.26 -4.28
N LEU A 70 -13.39 8.63 -4.49
CA LEU A 70 -12.32 8.43 -3.50
C LEU A 70 -12.63 9.15 -2.18
N LEU A 71 -13.12 10.40 -2.25
CA LEU A 71 -13.53 11.15 -1.07
C LEU A 71 -14.71 10.51 -0.34
N GLU A 72 -15.65 9.90 -1.05
CA GLU A 72 -16.80 9.20 -0.47
C GLU A 72 -16.40 7.86 0.17
N GLN A 73 -15.38 7.17 -0.37
CA GLN A 73 -14.89 5.90 0.20
C GLN A 73 -14.02 6.12 1.44
N ASN A 74 -13.21 7.17 1.45
CA ASN A 74 -12.21 7.41 2.50
C ASN A 74 -12.75 7.42 3.94
N PRO A 75 -13.94 7.95 4.26
CA PRO A 75 -14.53 7.86 5.59
C PRO A 75 -14.76 6.41 6.09
N GLY A 76 -14.99 5.47 5.18
CA GLY A 76 -15.20 4.05 5.51
C GLY A 76 -13.91 3.27 5.76
N LEU A 77 -12.74 3.83 5.41
CA LEU A 77 -11.45 3.19 5.61
C LEU A 77 -10.81 3.65 6.93
N SER A 78 -10.14 2.78 7.67
CA SER A 78 -9.50 3.14 8.94
C SER A 78 -8.01 3.42 8.78
N HIS A 79 -7.24 2.41 8.38
CA HIS A 79 -5.77 2.39 8.47
C HIS A 79 -5.04 2.90 7.23
N VAL A 80 -5.72 2.87 6.09
CA VAL A 80 -5.21 3.36 4.81
C VAL A 80 -6.29 4.21 4.16
N LYS A 81 -5.86 5.11 3.28
CA LYS A 81 -6.72 6.01 2.53
C LYS A 81 -6.35 5.97 1.07
N TYR A 82 -7.35 6.18 0.23
CA TYR A 82 -7.14 6.57 -1.15
C TYR A 82 -6.61 8.00 -1.21
N GLY A 83 -5.66 8.21 -2.09
CA GLY A 83 -5.06 9.49 -2.42
C GLY A 83 -4.64 9.52 -3.88
N CYS A 84 -3.99 10.61 -4.23
CA CYS A 84 -3.50 10.88 -5.56
C CYS A 84 -2.08 11.43 -5.43
N ASP A 85 -1.15 10.91 -6.22
CA ASP A 85 0.18 11.47 -6.32
C ASP A 85 0.17 12.79 -7.14
N PRO A 86 1.29 13.53 -7.21
CA PRO A 86 1.36 14.75 -8.01
C PRO A 86 1.15 14.56 -9.52
N ALA A 87 1.30 13.34 -10.04
CA ALA A 87 1.10 13.02 -11.46
C ALA A 87 -0.38 12.77 -11.80
N GLY A 88 -1.25 12.60 -10.80
CA GLY A 88 -2.66 12.28 -11.02
C GLY A 88 -2.96 10.78 -10.88
N ASP A 89 -2.01 9.99 -10.38
CA ASP A 89 -2.15 8.54 -10.27
C ASP A 89 -2.55 8.11 -8.85
N LEU A 90 -3.21 6.95 -8.78
CA LEU A 90 -3.66 6.35 -7.55
C LEU A 90 -2.48 6.12 -6.61
N LEU A 91 -2.62 6.66 -5.40
CA LEU A 91 -1.75 6.34 -4.28
C LEU A 91 -2.63 5.93 -3.10
N ILE A 92 -2.38 4.75 -2.57
CA ILE A 92 -2.93 4.35 -1.28
C ILE A 92 -1.87 4.66 -0.24
N SER A 93 -2.26 5.31 0.85
CA SER A 93 -1.34 5.67 1.92
C SER A 93 -1.92 5.32 3.29
N GLY A 94 -1.10 4.80 4.19
CA GLY A 94 -1.44 4.55 5.58
C GLY A 94 -0.21 4.56 6.47
N GLU A 95 -0.42 4.43 7.78
CA GLU A 95 0.68 4.36 8.75
C GLU A 95 0.36 3.41 9.91
N VAL A 96 1.42 2.79 10.46
CA VAL A 96 1.38 1.95 11.65
C VAL A 96 2.45 2.42 12.63
N TRP A 97 2.05 2.63 13.87
CA TRP A 97 2.94 3.08 14.95
C TRP A 97 3.61 1.91 15.66
N GLY A 98 4.84 2.11 16.13
CA GLY A 98 5.76 1.10 16.68
C GLY A 98 5.11 0.04 17.59
N ASP A 99 4.36 0.48 18.59
CA ASP A 99 3.71 -0.41 19.57
C ASP A 99 2.67 -1.36 18.97
N SER A 100 2.19 -1.05 17.78
CA SER A 100 1.19 -1.83 17.04
C SER A 100 1.78 -2.78 16.02
N ILE A 101 3.09 -2.76 15.79
CA ILE A 101 3.74 -3.52 14.71
C ILE A 101 3.91 -4.98 15.12
N ASN A 102 3.23 -5.86 14.39
CA ASN A 102 3.36 -7.31 14.50
C ASN A 102 3.12 -7.95 13.11
N PRO A 103 3.51 -9.23 12.93
CA PRO A 103 3.41 -9.92 11.64
C PRO A 103 2.01 -9.92 11.04
N ASP A 104 0.98 -10.21 11.83
CA ASP A 104 -0.41 -10.31 11.37
C ASP A 104 -0.94 -8.95 10.91
N ARG A 105 -0.63 -7.89 11.65
CA ARG A 105 -1.09 -6.53 11.33
C ARG A 105 -0.40 -6.00 10.08
N LEU A 106 0.92 -6.20 9.95
CA LEU A 106 1.64 -5.80 8.73
C LEU A 106 1.12 -6.55 7.52
N SER A 107 0.99 -7.87 7.61
CA SER A 107 0.47 -8.71 6.52
C SER A 107 -0.94 -8.29 6.12
N SER A 108 -1.82 -8.07 7.10
CA SER A 108 -3.19 -7.61 6.86
C SER A 108 -3.22 -6.27 6.16
N LEU A 109 -2.38 -5.32 6.57
CA LEU A 109 -2.35 -3.99 5.99
C LEU A 109 -1.76 -3.97 4.58
N ILE A 110 -0.74 -4.80 4.32
CA ILE A 110 -0.17 -5.01 2.98
C ILE A 110 -1.24 -5.58 2.05
N ILE A 111 -1.89 -6.68 2.45
CA ILE A 111 -2.93 -7.34 1.64
C ILE A 111 -4.11 -6.40 1.42
N PHE A 112 -4.54 -5.67 2.46
CA PHE A 112 -5.64 -4.72 2.35
C PHE A 112 -5.31 -3.57 1.39
N SER A 113 -4.11 -2.99 1.50
CA SER A 113 -3.64 -1.94 0.58
C SER A 113 -3.57 -2.45 -0.86
N ALA A 114 -3.05 -3.67 -1.06
CA ALA A 114 -2.99 -4.27 -2.38
C ALA A 114 -4.38 -4.52 -2.98
N THR A 115 -5.33 -4.98 -2.15
CA THR A 115 -6.72 -5.23 -2.54
C THR A 115 -7.41 -3.93 -2.97
N LEU A 116 -7.27 -2.86 -2.20
CA LEU A 116 -7.85 -1.57 -2.56
C LEU A 116 -7.29 -1.02 -3.89
N ALA A 117 -5.97 -1.17 -4.13
CA ALA A 117 -5.36 -0.71 -5.38
C ALA A 117 -5.86 -1.53 -6.57
N ARG A 118 -5.98 -2.84 -6.40
CA ARG A 118 -6.55 -3.77 -7.37
C ARG A 118 -8.01 -3.41 -7.68
N ASP A 119 -8.86 -3.26 -6.67
CA ASP A 119 -10.28 -2.97 -6.81
C ASP A 119 -10.50 -1.63 -7.54
N PHE A 120 -9.70 -0.62 -7.22
CA PHE A 120 -9.73 0.65 -7.93
C PHE A 120 -9.34 0.51 -9.40
N ARG A 121 -8.25 -0.23 -9.69
CA ARG A 121 -7.82 -0.49 -11.08
C ARG A 121 -8.94 -1.15 -11.87
N GLU A 122 -9.52 -2.23 -11.35
CA GLU A 122 -10.60 -2.97 -12.00
C GLU A 122 -11.81 -2.06 -12.27
N ARG A 123 -12.19 -1.23 -11.30
CA ARG A 123 -13.27 -0.24 -11.46
C ARG A 123 -12.96 0.79 -12.56
N SER A 124 -11.77 1.39 -12.53
CA SER A 124 -11.36 2.42 -13.50
C SER A 124 -11.38 1.87 -14.94
N HIS A 125 -10.97 0.61 -15.13
CA HIS A 125 -11.01 -0.07 -16.41
C HIS A 125 -12.42 -0.40 -16.87
N ALA A 126 -13.31 -0.83 -15.96
CA ALA A 126 -14.70 -1.15 -16.29
C ALA A 126 -15.49 0.09 -16.78
N GLU A 127 -15.31 1.23 -16.13
CA GLU A 127 -15.97 2.48 -16.53
C GLU A 127 -15.39 3.04 -17.84
N SER A 128 -14.07 2.87 -18.06
CA SER A 128 -13.41 3.25 -19.32
C SER A 128 -13.90 2.44 -20.54
N LYS A 129 -14.34 1.18 -20.34
CA LYS A 129 -14.92 0.34 -21.41
C LYS A 129 -16.40 0.60 -21.67
N SER A 130 -17.08 1.34 -20.78
CA SER A 130 -18.52 1.61 -20.85
C SER A 130 -18.86 3.00 -21.39
N SER A 131 -17.85 3.84 -21.63
CA SER A 131 -17.95 5.18 -22.26
C SER A 131 -17.52 5.15 -23.71
#